data_AF-A0A1B1ALY9-F1
#
_entry.id   AF-A0A1B1ALY9-F1
#
_cell.length_a   1.000
_cell.length_b   1.000
_cell.length_c   1.000
_cell.angle_alpha   90.00
_cell.angle_beta   90.00
_cell.angle_gamma   90.00
#
_symmetry.space_group_name_H-M   'P 1'
#
loop_
_entity.id
_entity.type
_entity.pdbx_description
1 polymer ?
#
loop_
_entity_poly.entity_id
_entity_poly.type
_entity_poly.pdbx_seq_one_letter_code
_entity_poly.pdbx_strand_id
1 'polypeptide(L)'
;MKYLMLWVRVAFAVHSLVSGTNYFFDYLPPPPTDGTPVGPFIDEMNATGLFAVIKVVETLVGVCLLTNRFVPIALVAELPISITIFYLSTFVDGSPRAIFIGPRELFYNTFLLASYAGYYVAFANVLSAPKPLWAKEVREQVVRNLLVWK
;
A
#
# COMPACT_ATOMS: atom_id res chain seq x y z
N MET A 1 9.24 17.33 12.06
CA MET A 1 8.69 15.98 11.78
C MET A 1 7.25 15.99 11.26
N LYS A 2 6.30 16.69 11.90
CA LYS A 2 4.87 16.71 11.48
C LYS A 2 4.64 17.03 10.00
N TYR A 3 5.26 18.09 9.48
CA TYR A 3 5.09 18.49 8.08
C TYR A 3 5.71 17.50 7.08
N LEU A 4 6.87 16.92 7.42
CA LEU A 4 7.51 15.88 6.60
C LEU A 4 6.61 14.65 6.47
N MET A 5 6.07 14.16 7.60
CA MET A 5 5.15 13.01 7.60
C MET A 5 3.89 13.29 6.79
N LEU A 6 3.31 14.49 6.94
CA LEU A 6 2.15 14.90 6.15
C LEU A 6 2.47 14.89 4.66
N TRP A 7 3.61 15.45 4.27
CA TRP A 7 4.03 15.53 2.87
C TRP A 7 4.24 14.13 2.29
N VAL A 8 4.98 13.26 2.97
CA VAL A 8 5.21 11.87 2.51
C VAL A 8 3.90 11.10 2.42
N ARG A 9 3.00 11.25 3.40
CA ARG A 9 1.69 10.59 3.37
C ARG A 9 0.85 11.05 2.19
N VAL A 10 0.78 12.36 1.94
CA VAL A 10 -0.01 12.91 0.83
C VAL A 10 0.61 12.54 -0.51
N ALA A 11 1.93 12.59 -0.65
CA ALA A 11 2.64 12.18 -1.86
C ALA A 11 2.36 10.71 -2.20
N PHE A 12 2.48 9.82 -1.20
CA PHE A 12 2.18 8.40 -1.37
C PHE A 12 0.69 8.15 -1.64
N ALA A 13 -0.20 8.85 -0.93
CA ALA A 13 -1.64 8.76 -1.15
C ALA A 13 -2.04 9.10 -2.59
N VAL A 14 -1.53 10.22 -3.10
CA VAL A 14 -1.80 10.67 -4.47
C VAL A 14 -1.20 9.69 -5.47
N HIS A 15 0.01 9.20 -5.23
CA HIS A 15 0.63 8.22 -6.11
C HIS A 15 -0.19 6.93 -6.22
N SER A 16 -0.51 6.28 -5.08
CA SER A 16 -1.30 5.04 -5.08
C SER A 16 -2.70 5.25 -5.65
N LEU A 17 -3.34 6.39 -5.34
CA LEU A 17 -4.66 6.70 -5.88
C LEU A 17 -4.62 6.84 -7.41
N VAL A 18 -3.68 7.63 -7.93
CA VAL A 18 -3.51 7.83 -9.38
C VAL A 18 -3.14 6.51 -10.06
N SER A 19 -2.21 5.74 -9.49
CA SER A 19 -1.82 4.41 -10.01
C SER A 19 -3.02 3.46 -10.11
N GLY A 20 -3.81 3.37 -9.05
CA GLY A 20 -4.97 2.49 -8.97
C GLY A 20 -6.11 2.94 -9.90
N THR A 21 -6.51 4.21 -9.87
CA THR A 21 -7.61 4.70 -10.71
C THR A 21 -7.25 4.75 -12.18
N ASN A 22 -5.97 5.00 -12.51
CA ASN A 22 -5.55 5.04 -13.91
C ASN A 22 -5.75 3.69 -14.62
N TYR A 23 -5.64 2.57 -13.92
CA TYR A 23 -5.93 1.27 -14.52
C TYR A 23 -7.38 1.10 -15.00
N PHE A 24 -8.35 1.72 -14.31
CA PHE A 24 -9.76 1.59 -14.66
C PHE A 24 -10.26 2.66 -15.63
N PHE A 25 -9.61 3.83 -15.66
CA PHE A 25 -10.07 4.99 -16.42
C PHE A 25 -9.12 5.42 -17.54
N ASP A 26 -7.89 4.89 -17.57
CA ASP A 26 -6.90 5.05 -18.65
C ASP A 26 -6.65 6.51 -19.10
N TYR A 27 -6.43 7.41 -18.14
CA TYR A 27 -6.22 8.84 -18.41
C TYR A 27 -4.74 9.26 -18.44
N LEU A 28 -3.82 8.36 -18.07
CA LEU A 28 -2.37 8.52 -18.19
C LEU A 28 -1.78 7.31 -18.92
N PRO A 29 -0.81 7.54 -19.82
CA PRO A 29 -0.16 6.44 -20.51
C PRO A 29 0.59 5.55 -19.50
N PRO A 30 0.51 4.22 -19.64
CA PRO A 30 1.28 3.32 -18.80
C PRO A 30 2.79 3.54 -19.03
N PRO A 31 3.63 3.27 -18.01
CA PRO A 31 5.07 3.32 -18.19
C PRO A 31 5.50 2.33 -19.28
N PRO A 32 6.51 2.68 -20.10
CA PRO A 32 7.02 1.76 -21.11
C PRO A 32 7.58 0.51 -20.43
N THR A 33 7.07 -0.66 -20.81
CA THR A 33 7.56 -1.97 -20.36
C THR A 33 8.19 -2.78 -21.49
N ASP A 34 8.19 -2.23 -22.71
CA ASP A 34 8.72 -2.87 -23.91
C ASP A 34 10.19 -3.25 -23.76
N GLY A 35 10.52 -4.48 -24.15
CA GLY A 35 11.88 -5.00 -24.08
C GLY A 35 12.35 -5.39 -22.66
N THR A 36 11.49 -5.31 -21.65
CA THR A 36 11.77 -5.78 -20.29
C THR A 36 10.93 -7.01 -19.93
N PRO A 37 11.42 -7.91 -19.05
CA PRO A 37 10.61 -9.01 -18.53
C PRO A 37 9.40 -8.56 -17.70
N VAL A 38 9.31 -7.27 -17.32
CA VAL A 38 8.19 -6.72 -16.55
C VAL A 38 6.90 -6.66 -17.37
N GLY A 39 7.00 -6.41 -18.69
CA GLY A 39 5.84 -6.37 -19.59
C GLY A 39 5.03 -7.67 -19.56
N PRO A 40 5.63 -8.82 -19.94
CA PRO A 40 4.95 -10.12 -19.90
C PRO A 40 4.40 -10.49 -18.52
N PHE A 41 5.08 -10.09 -17.44
CA PHE A 41 4.58 -10.31 -16.09
C PHE A 41 3.28 -9.55 -15.82
N ILE A 42 3.21 -8.27 -16.20
CA ILE A 42 1.99 -7.46 -16.07
C ILE A 42 0.87 -8.00 -16.96
N ASP A 43 1.19 -8.47 -18.17
CA ASP A 43 0.21 -9.04 -19.10
C ASP A 43 -0.46 -10.30 -18.51
N GLU A 44 0.31 -11.21 -17.92
CA GLU A 44 -0.22 -12.41 -17.26
C GLU A 44 -1.04 -12.06 -16.00
N MET A 45 -0.64 -11.03 -15.25
CA MET A 45 -1.44 -10.55 -14.12
C MET A 45 -2.77 -9.94 -14.57
N ASN A 46 -2.80 -9.29 -15.72
CA ASN A 46 -4.03 -8.81 -16.33
C ASN A 46 -4.91 -9.97 -16.80
N ALA A 47 -4.34 -10.97 -17.48
CA ALA A 47 -5.05 -12.14 -17.97
C ALA A 47 -5.71 -12.94 -16.83
N THR A 48 -5.05 -13.01 -15.67
CA THR A 48 -5.57 -13.69 -14.47
C THR A 48 -6.50 -12.83 -13.61
N GLY A 49 -6.60 -11.52 -13.90
CA GLY A 49 -7.36 -10.55 -13.10
C GLY A 49 -6.67 -10.11 -11.80
N LEU A 50 -5.48 -10.62 -11.48
CA LEU A 50 -4.72 -10.25 -10.29
C LEU A 50 -4.33 -8.77 -10.30
N PHE A 51 -3.97 -8.22 -11.47
CA PHE A 51 -3.58 -6.82 -11.57
C PHE A 51 -4.74 -5.88 -11.19
N ALA A 52 -5.97 -6.21 -11.58
CA ALA A 52 -7.15 -5.46 -11.18
C ALA A 52 -7.34 -5.46 -9.65
N VAL A 53 -7.14 -6.60 -8.99
CA VAL A 53 -7.21 -6.70 -7.52
C VAL A 53 -6.18 -5.78 -6.85
N ILE A 54 -4.94 -5.79 -7.35
CA ILE A 54 -3.88 -4.90 -6.84
C ILE A 54 -4.26 -3.44 -7.01
N LYS A 55 -4.81 -3.06 -8.16
CA LYS A 55 -5.22 -1.67 -8.45
C LYS A 55 -6.38 -1.21 -7.58
N VAL A 56 -7.30 -2.11 -7.21
CA VAL A 56 -8.32 -1.82 -6.18
C VAL A 56 -7.67 -1.56 -4.83
N VAL A 57 -6.72 -2.40 -4.42
CA VAL A 57 -6.00 -2.21 -3.14
C VAL A 57 -5.26 -0.88 -3.13
N GLU A 58 -4.47 -0.55 -4.16
CA GLU A 58 -3.76 0.73 -4.28
C GLU A 58 -4.72 1.93 -4.22
N THR A 59 -5.88 1.82 -4.87
CA THR A 59 -6.92 2.86 -4.84
C THR A 59 -7.44 3.07 -3.41
N LEU A 60 -7.80 1.99 -2.71
CA LEU A 60 -8.29 2.04 -1.34
C LEU A 60 -7.22 2.57 -0.38
N VAL A 61 -5.96 2.19 -0.58
CA VAL A 61 -4.81 2.69 0.18
C VAL A 61 -4.67 4.20 -0.04
N GLY A 62 -4.69 4.66 -1.30
CA GLY A 62 -4.65 6.07 -1.65
C GLY A 62 -5.73 6.89 -0.96
N VAL A 63 -6.99 6.40 -0.97
CA VAL A 63 -8.11 7.03 -0.24
C VAL A 63 -7.83 7.07 1.26
N CYS A 64 -7.46 5.94 1.88
CA CYS A 64 -7.18 5.83 3.32
C CYS A 64 -6.10 6.81 3.77
N LEU A 65 -5.00 6.91 3.02
CA LEU A 65 -3.88 7.80 3.31
C LEU A 65 -4.26 9.28 3.15
N LEU A 66 -5.06 9.61 2.12
CA LEU A 66 -5.51 10.98 1.85
C LEU A 66 -6.50 11.47 2.92
N THR A 67 -7.48 10.64 3.29
CA THR A 67 -8.46 10.96 4.34
C THR A 67 -7.92 10.75 5.75
N ASN A 68 -6.68 10.28 5.89
CA ASN A 68 -6.06 9.93 7.17
C ASN A 68 -6.91 8.93 7.99
N ARG A 69 -7.51 7.94 7.33
CA ARG A 69 -8.38 6.94 7.95
C ARG A 69 -7.81 5.56 7.68
N PHE A 70 -7.75 4.70 8.70
CA PHE A 70 -7.20 3.34 8.61
C PHE A 70 -5.75 3.28 8.10
N VAL A 71 -4.99 4.36 8.24
CA VAL A 71 -3.62 4.50 7.70
C VAL A 71 -2.71 3.31 8.04
N PRO A 72 -2.64 2.82 9.30
CA PRO A 72 -1.76 1.71 9.61
C PRO A 72 -2.11 0.41 8.87
N ILE A 73 -3.41 0.13 8.70
CA ILE A 73 -3.88 -1.06 7.99
C ILE A 73 -3.58 -0.93 6.50
N ALA A 74 -3.83 0.25 5.92
CA ALA A 74 -3.56 0.53 4.51
C ALA A 74 -2.07 0.35 4.17
N LEU A 75 -1.17 0.85 5.02
CA LEU A 75 0.29 0.71 4.81
C LEU A 75 0.75 -0.75 4.79
N VAL A 76 0.19 -1.59 5.67
CA VAL A 76 0.49 -3.03 5.71
C VAL A 76 -0.05 -3.76 4.47
N ALA A 77 -1.27 -3.41 4.03
CA ALA A 77 -1.85 -3.97 2.82
C ALA A 77 -1.03 -3.61 1.56
N GLU A 78 -0.45 -2.42 1.53
CA GLU A 78 0.34 -1.90 0.43
C GLU A 78 1.79 -2.42 0.41
N LEU A 79 2.32 -2.88 1.54
CA LEU A 79 3.70 -3.35 1.67
C LEU A 79 4.09 -4.45 0.66
N PRO A 80 3.34 -5.55 0.46
CA PRO A 80 3.70 -6.56 -0.54
C PRO A 80 3.74 -5.98 -1.96
N ILE A 81 2.83 -5.07 -2.30
CA ILE A 81 2.79 -4.38 -3.60
C ILE A 81 4.04 -3.52 -3.77
N SER A 82 4.39 -2.73 -2.74
CA SER A 82 5.58 -1.87 -2.72
C SER A 82 6.88 -2.68 -2.88
N ILE A 83 6.98 -3.85 -2.24
CA ILE A 83 8.13 -4.75 -2.38
C ILE A 83 8.23 -5.29 -3.80
N THR A 84 7.11 -5.73 -4.39
CA THR A 84 7.07 -6.22 -5.77
C THR A 84 7.45 -5.13 -6.76
N ILE A 85 6.92 -3.91 -6.61
CA ILE A 85 7.27 -2.76 -7.45
C ILE A 85 8.76 -2.44 -7.34
N PHE A 86 9.30 -2.40 -6.11
CA PHE A 86 10.73 -2.18 -5.89
C PHE A 86 11.59 -3.23 -6.58
N TYR A 87 11.24 -4.51 -6.43
CA TYR A 87 12.00 -5.60 -7.02
C TYR A 87 12.00 -5.53 -8.55
N LEU A 88 10.81 -5.44 -9.16
CA LEU A 88 10.66 -5.40 -10.61
C LEU A 88 11.33 -4.15 -11.20
N SER A 89 11.15 -2.99 -10.58
CA SER A 89 11.70 -1.74 -11.13
C SER A 89 13.23 -1.67 -10.99
N THR A 90 13.79 -2.14 -9.88
CA THR A 90 15.21 -1.97 -9.56
C THR A 90 16.08 -3.08 -10.14
N PHE A 91 15.62 -4.33 -10.09
CA PHE A 91 16.43 -5.49 -10.47
C PHE A 91 16.04 -6.12 -11.81
N VAL A 92 14.81 -5.91 -12.29
CA VAL A 92 14.32 -6.55 -13.53
C VAL A 92 14.30 -5.57 -14.70
N ASP A 93 13.72 -4.39 -14.52
CA ASP A 93 13.72 -3.31 -15.53
C ASP A 93 15.08 -2.59 -15.54
N GLY A 94 15.46 -1.97 -14.43
CA GLY A 94 16.75 -1.29 -14.32
C GLY A 94 16.90 -0.02 -15.17
N SER A 95 15.85 0.43 -15.86
CA SER A 95 15.88 1.74 -16.54
C SER A 95 16.06 2.87 -15.52
N PRO A 96 16.67 4.02 -15.92
CA PRO A 96 16.88 5.14 -15.01
C PRO A 96 15.60 5.64 -14.33
N ARG A 97 14.46 5.55 -15.04
CA ARG A 97 13.15 5.88 -14.50
C ARG A 97 12.71 4.85 -13.45
N ALA A 98 12.82 3.56 -13.76
CA ALA A 98 12.39 2.48 -12.88
C ALA A 98 13.21 2.45 -11.56
N ILE A 99 14.53 2.67 -11.66
CA ILE A 99 15.41 2.78 -10.49
C ILE A 99 15.04 3.96 -9.58
N PHE A 100 14.36 4.99 -10.10
CA PHE A 100 13.83 6.06 -9.25
C PHE A 100 12.47 5.70 -8.64
N ILE A 101 11.58 5.07 -9.41
CA ILE A 101 10.22 4.75 -8.97
C ILE A 101 10.21 3.66 -7.89
N GLY A 102 10.85 2.52 -8.15
CA GLY A 102 10.79 1.36 -7.25
C GLY A 102 11.25 1.66 -5.82
N PRO A 103 12.47 2.16 -5.62
CA PRO A 103 12.98 2.51 -4.29
C PRO A 103 12.17 3.61 -3.62
N ARG A 104 11.63 4.57 -4.38
CA ARG A 104 10.76 5.62 -3.84
C ARG A 104 9.47 5.04 -3.26
N GLU A 105 8.82 4.11 -3.96
CA GLU A 105 7.57 3.48 -3.45
C GLU A 105 7.82 2.72 -2.16
N LEU A 106 8.86 1.88 -2.14
CA LEU A 106 9.23 1.16 -0.93
C LEU A 106 9.65 2.10 0.20
N PHE A 107 10.35 3.19 -0.12
CA PHE A 107 10.72 4.22 0.87
C PHE A 107 9.47 4.86 1.48
N TYR A 108 8.50 5.32 0.68
CA TYR A 108 7.28 5.91 1.21
C TYR A 108 6.51 4.96 2.12
N ASN A 109 6.32 3.71 1.68
CA ASN A 109 5.62 2.71 2.46
C ASN A 109 6.35 2.41 3.79
N THR A 110 7.63 2.07 3.74
CA THR A 110 8.42 1.68 4.93
C THR A 110 8.68 2.84 5.89
N PHE A 111 8.90 4.05 5.37
CA PHE A 111 9.04 5.26 6.20
C PHE A 111 7.75 5.57 6.96
N LEU A 112 6.60 5.45 6.28
CA LEU A 112 5.31 5.63 6.94
C LEU A 112 5.02 4.49 7.92
N LEU A 113 5.31 3.23 7.58
CA LEU A 113 5.21 2.12 8.53
C LEU A 113 6.02 2.39 9.80
N ALA A 114 7.27 2.83 9.65
CA ALA A 114 8.11 3.20 10.80
C ALA A 114 7.53 4.39 11.58
N SER A 115 6.98 5.39 10.89
CA SER A 115 6.35 6.57 11.52
C SER A 115 5.08 6.21 12.30
N TYR A 116 4.35 5.18 11.87
CA TYR A 116 3.15 4.66 12.53
C TYR A 116 3.44 3.43 13.42
N ALA A 117 4.71 3.12 13.70
CA ALA A 117 5.13 1.89 14.39
C ALA A 117 4.47 1.68 15.76
N GLY A 118 4.13 2.76 16.48
CA GLY A 118 3.42 2.68 17.76
C GLY A 118 2.09 1.92 17.69
N TYR A 119 1.40 1.94 16.54
CA TYR A 119 0.18 1.16 16.34
C TYR A 119 0.44 -0.34 16.15
N TYR A 120 1.65 -0.73 15.73
CA TYR A 120 2.00 -2.13 15.47
C TYR A 120 2.59 -2.86 16.68
N VAL A 121 2.96 -2.13 17.74
CA VAL A 121 3.53 -2.74 18.96
C VAL A 121 2.61 -3.80 19.55
N ALA A 122 1.29 -3.60 19.49
CA ALA A 122 0.32 -4.59 19.95
C ALA A 122 0.29 -5.89 19.12
N PHE A 123 0.78 -5.85 17.87
CA PHE A 123 0.92 -7.03 17.01
C PHE A 123 2.28 -7.71 17.15
N ALA A 124 3.28 -7.03 17.71
CA ALA A 124 4.64 -7.54 17.87
C ALA A 124 4.79 -8.52 19.06
N ASN A 125 3.84 -9.45 19.22
CA ASN A 125 3.92 -10.51 20.21
C ASN A 125 4.56 -11.75 19.57
N VAL A 126 5.62 -12.26 20.21
CA VAL A 126 6.33 -13.48 19.76
C VAL A 126 5.39 -14.70 19.72
N LEU A 127 4.46 -14.78 20.68
CA LEU A 127 3.43 -15.81 20.73
C LEU A 127 2.07 -15.13 20.79
N SER A 128 1.24 -15.35 19.76
CA SER A 128 -0.10 -14.78 19.67
C SER A 128 -1.14 -15.87 19.89
N ALA A 129 -1.94 -15.74 20.95
CA ALA A 129 -3.12 -16.60 21.14
C ALA A 129 -4.26 -16.11 20.21
N PRO A 130 -5.02 -17.01 19.55
CA PRO A 130 -6.13 -16.63 18.70
C PRO A 130 -7.21 -15.91 19.51
N LYS A 131 -7.54 -14.68 19.12
CA LYS A 131 -8.63 -13.87 19.68
C LYS A 131 -9.65 -13.58 18.58
N PRO A 132 -10.56 -14.52 18.29
CA PRO A 132 -11.47 -14.36 17.18
C PRO A 132 -12.45 -13.21 17.39
N LEU A 133 -12.93 -12.61 16.30
CA LEU A 133 -13.87 -11.49 16.35
C LEU A 133 -15.21 -11.84 17.01
N TRP A 134 -15.59 -13.12 16.99
CA TRP A 134 -16.79 -13.62 17.65
C TRP A 134 -16.62 -13.89 19.14
N ALA A 135 -15.41 -13.75 19.70
CA ALA A 135 -15.22 -13.77 21.15
C ALA A 135 -15.93 -12.55 21.77
N LYS A 136 -16.64 -12.78 22.88
CA LYS A 136 -17.48 -11.77 23.52
C LYS A 136 -16.66 -10.54 23.90
N GLU A 137 -15.46 -10.75 24.46
CA GLU A 137 -14.56 -9.70 24.90
C GLU A 137 -14.10 -8.80 23.74
N VAL A 138 -13.83 -9.42 22.58
CA VAL A 138 -13.39 -8.71 21.36
C VAL A 138 -14.55 -7.91 20.76
N ARG A 139 -15.75 -8.49 20.69
CA ARG A 139 -16.93 -7.79 20.18
C ARG A 139 -17.25 -6.53 20.97
N GLU A 140 -17.19 -6.61 22.31
CA GLU A 140 -17.39 -5.46 23.19
C GLU A 140 -16.31 -4.39 23.02
N GLN A 141 -15.06 -4.81 22.80
CA GLN A 141 -13.94 -3.90 22.53
C GLN A 141 -14.08 -3.18 21.19
N VAL A 142 -14.49 -3.88 20.12
CA VAL A 142 -14.74 -3.30 18.79
C VAL A 142 -15.85 -2.26 18.87
N VAL A 143 -16.98 -2.57 19.52
CA VAL A 143 -18.09 -1.64 19.70
C VAL A 143 -17.65 -0.38 20.45
N ARG A 144 -16.89 -0.53 21.55
CA ARG A 144 -16.32 0.62 22.27
C ARG A 144 -15.42 1.48 21.38
N ASN A 145 -14.53 0.86 20.60
CA ASN A 145 -13.59 1.58 19.74
C ASN A 145 -14.27 2.29 18.56
N LEU A 146 -15.42 1.78 18.07
CA LEU A 146 -16.17 2.39 16.97
C LEU A 146 -17.12 3.50 17.43
N LEU A 147 -17.64 3.43 18.67
CA LEU A 147 -18.60 4.40 19.20
C LEU A 147 -17.97 5.61 19.90
N VAL A 148 -16.73 5.48 20.39
CA VAL A 148 -16.01 6.60 21.00
C VAL A 148 -15.34 7.41 19.89
N TRP A 149 -16.07 8.38 19.35
CA TRP A 149 -15.45 9.50 18.63
C TRP A 149 -14.74 10.38 19.68
N LYS A 150 -13.41 10.40 19.66
CA LYS A 150 -12.60 11.42 20.33
C LYS A 150 -12.17 12.47 19.32
#